data_AF-A0A2V8Z7F5-F1
#
_entry.id   AF-A0A2V8Z7F5-F1
#
_cell.length_a   1.000
_cell.length_b   1.000
_cell.length_c   1.000
_cell.angle_alpha   90.00
_cell.angle_beta   90.00
_cell.angle_gamma   90.00
#
_symmetry.space_group_name_H-M   'P 1'
#
loop_
_entity.id
_entity.type
_entity.pdbx_description
1 polymer ?
#
loop_
_entity_poly.entity_id
_entity_poly.type
_entity_poly.pdbx_seq_one_letter_code
_entity_poly.pdbx_strand_id
1 'polypeptide(L)'
;MGLDASVRCNCIQEGKARPHPFPGLLGFDEAGEPTLKGDRDTNLKLWLKHDKGYRDSCPHSGYLVEKRLGNTASVAYVRAFLANHSPNSFPLLLERVVSSGSHSGDWVAASDMPQLLTETRRLQGLTSDPLILQFTNDVVELGEASIATGNPIVF
;
A
#
# COMPACT_ATOMS: atom_id res chain seq x y z
N MET A 1 -10.88 7.27 -12.95
CA MET A 1 -9.85 7.27 -11.90
C MET A 1 -10.34 6.46 -10.71
N GLY A 2 -9.43 5.85 -9.94
CA GLY A 2 -9.77 5.09 -8.74
C GLY A 2 -8.66 5.20 -7.71
N LEU A 3 -8.93 4.64 -6.54
CA LEU A 3 -7.98 4.51 -5.45
C LEU A 3 -7.45 3.08 -5.50
N ASP A 4 -6.17 2.96 -5.80
CA ASP A 4 -5.43 1.72 -5.79
C ASP A 4 -4.44 1.80 -4.62
N ALA A 5 -4.06 0.66 -4.04
CA ALA A 5 -3.17 0.61 -2.90
C ALA A 5 -2.33 -0.66 -2.92
N SER A 6 -1.11 -0.59 -2.41
CA SER A 6 -0.19 -1.74 -2.43
C SER A 6 0.74 -1.76 -1.22
N VAL A 7 1.25 -2.95 -0.92
CA VAL A 7 2.33 -3.15 0.05
C VAL A 7 3.47 -3.91 -0.64
N ARG A 8 4.67 -3.35 -0.57
CA ARG A 8 5.87 -3.97 -1.13
C ARG A 8 6.24 -5.26 -0.39
N CYS A 9 6.70 -6.28 -1.12
CA CYS A 9 7.29 -7.45 -0.48
C CYS A 9 8.71 -7.14 0.00
N ASN A 10 9.19 -7.88 1.02
CA ASN A 10 10.54 -7.74 1.56
C ASN A 10 11.47 -8.93 1.16
N CYS A 11 11.07 -9.75 0.17
CA CYS A 11 11.75 -11.01 -0.14
C CYS A 11 13.23 -10.84 -0.52
N ILE A 12 13.60 -9.76 -1.22
CA ILE A 12 15.00 -9.46 -1.54
C ILE A 12 15.78 -9.08 -0.28
N GLN A 13 15.20 -8.24 0.59
CA GLN A 13 15.80 -7.80 1.85
C GLN A 13 16.03 -8.98 2.80
N GLU A 14 15.11 -9.94 2.83
CA GLU A 14 15.20 -11.16 3.65
C GLU A 14 16.03 -12.28 3.00
N GLY A 15 16.58 -12.08 1.79
CA GLY A 15 17.36 -13.10 1.09
C GLY A 15 16.55 -14.31 0.59
N LYS A 16 15.22 -14.19 0.52
CA LYS A 16 14.29 -15.22 0.04
C LYS A 16 14.09 -15.18 -1.48
N ALA A 17 14.50 -14.09 -2.14
CA ALA A 17 14.38 -13.88 -3.57
C ALA A 17 15.70 -14.16 -4.31
N ARG A 18 15.65 -14.26 -5.64
CA ARG A 18 16.86 -14.26 -6.47
C ARG A 18 17.61 -12.93 -6.29
N PRO A 19 18.95 -12.94 -6.33
CA PRO A 19 19.71 -11.71 -6.21
C PRO A 19 19.37 -10.70 -7.31
N HIS A 20 19.21 -9.44 -6.91
CA HIS A 20 19.06 -8.32 -7.84
C HIS A 20 20.30 -8.20 -8.76
N PRO A 21 20.17 -7.78 -10.04
CA PRO A 21 21.31 -7.62 -10.95
C PRO A 21 22.40 -6.67 -10.47
N PHE A 22 22.07 -5.75 -9.55
CA PHE A 22 22.97 -4.74 -9.01
C PHE A 22 22.93 -4.72 -7.48
N PRO A 23 23.38 -5.78 -6.78
CA PRO A 23 23.18 -5.89 -5.33
C PRO A 23 23.91 -4.81 -4.53
N GLY A 24 25.11 -4.39 -4.97
CA GLY A 24 25.87 -3.32 -4.32
C GLY A 24 25.31 -1.91 -4.55
N LEU A 25 24.42 -1.75 -5.53
CA LEU A 25 23.76 -0.46 -5.83
C LEU A 25 22.32 -0.42 -5.32
N LEU A 26 21.71 -1.55 -4.98
CA LEU A 26 20.33 -1.61 -4.52
C LEU A 26 20.19 -0.92 -3.16
N GLY A 27 19.25 0.01 -3.10
CA GLY A 27 18.72 0.62 -1.89
C GLY A 27 17.22 0.43 -1.81
N PHE A 28 16.66 0.77 -0.67
CA PHE A 28 15.21 0.86 -0.44
C PHE A 28 14.94 2.19 0.24
N ASP A 29 13.92 2.91 -0.21
CA ASP A 29 13.49 4.15 0.44
C ASP A 29 12.53 3.86 1.61
N GLU A 30 11.96 4.92 2.19
CA GLU A 30 11.03 4.84 3.31
C GLU A 30 9.69 4.15 2.95
N ALA A 31 9.33 4.12 1.66
CA ALA A 31 8.17 3.40 1.15
C ALA A 31 8.45 1.93 0.85
N GLY A 32 9.71 1.49 0.99
CA GLY A 32 10.17 0.18 0.56
C GLY A 32 10.37 0.08 -0.96
N GLU A 33 10.42 1.21 -1.67
CA GLU A 33 10.66 1.26 -3.11
C GLU A 33 12.11 0.89 -3.41
N PRO A 34 12.36 -0.06 -4.32
CA PRO A 34 13.72 -0.40 -4.73
C PRO A 34 14.34 0.74 -5.55
N THR A 35 15.42 1.32 -5.03
CA THR A 35 16.16 2.41 -5.67
C THR A 35 17.59 1.99 -6.01
N LEU A 36 18.23 2.71 -6.93
CA LEU A 36 19.67 2.57 -7.19
C LEU A 36 20.42 3.72 -6.53
N LYS A 37 21.45 3.40 -5.74
CA LYS A 37 22.32 4.38 -5.09
C LYS A 37 23.18 5.14 -6.12
N GLY A 38 23.30 6.45 -5.92
CA GLY A 38 24.19 7.35 -6.66
C GLY A 38 23.50 8.16 -7.76
N ASP A 39 24.22 9.16 -8.29
CA ASP A 39 23.73 10.13 -9.27
C ASP A 39 23.65 9.55 -10.70
N ARG A 40 22.81 8.54 -10.87
CA ARG A 40 22.62 7.80 -12.15
C ARG A 40 21.20 7.90 -12.69
N ASP A 41 20.49 8.97 -12.33
CA ASP A 41 19.09 9.24 -12.67
C ASP A 41 18.77 9.24 -14.18
N THR A 42 19.78 9.21 -15.05
CA THR A 42 19.61 9.35 -16.49
C THR A 42 19.93 8.10 -17.33
N ASN A 43 20.45 7.01 -16.74
CA ASN A 43 20.76 5.80 -17.54
C ASN A 43 19.55 4.87 -17.67
N LEU A 44 18.71 5.12 -18.68
CA LEU A 44 17.53 4.31 -18.98
C LEU A 44 17.82 2.80 -19.09
N LYS A 45 18.95 2.40 -19.70
CA LYS A 45 19.30 0.97 -19.83
C LYS A 45 19.59 0.31 -18.48
N LEU A 46 20.12 1.08 -17.52
CA LEU A 46 20.37 0.61 -16.16
C LEU A 46 19.04 0.42 -15.42
N TRP A 47 18.16 1.42 -15.48
CA TRP A 47 16.84 1.37 -14.86
C TRP A 47 15.97 0.24 -15.43
N LEU A 48 15.95 0.02 -16.74
CA LEU A 48 15.23 -1.10 -17.35
C LEU A 48 15.71 -2.47 -16.83
N LYS A 49 17.01 -2.61 -16.54
CA LYS A 49 17.56 -3.84 -15.95
C LYS A 49 17.23 -3.97 -14.46
N HIS A 50 17.21 -2.85 -13.74
CA HIS A 50 16.78 -2.79 -12.34
C HIS A 50 15.32 -3.20 -12.20
N ASP A 51 14.40 -2.55 -12.92
CA ASP A 51 12.96 -2.81 -12.84
C ASP A 51 12.64 -4.27 -13.19
N LYS A 52 13.23 -4.76 -14.29
CA LYS A 52 13.07 -6.16 -14.69
C LYS A 52 13.66 -7.11 -13.66
N GLY A 53 14.87 -6.82 -13.20
CA GLY A 53 15.56 -7.62 -12.19
C GLY A 53 14.74 -7.75 -10.93
N TYR A 54 14.25 -6.64 -10.39
CA TYR A 54 13.42 -6.60 -9.20
C TYR A 54 12.10 -7.36 -9.39
N ARG A 55 11.37 -7.10 -10.47
CA ARG A 55 10.11 -7.78 -10.81
C ARG A 55 10.27 -9.30 -10.94
N ASP A 56 11.37 -9.75 -11.53
CA ASP A 56 11.61 -11.17 -11.77
C ASP A 56 12.30 -11.88 -10.58
N SER A 57 12.64 -11.14 -9.51
CA SER A 57 13.41 -11.68 -8.38
C SER A 57 12.59 -12.62 -7.49
N CYS A 58 11.28 -12.42 -7.41
CA CYS A 58 10.38 -13.26 -6.60
C CYS A 58 8.98 -13.38 -7.23
N PRO A 59 8.17 -14.37 -6.80
CA PRO A 59 6.81 -14.56 -7.33
C PRO A 59 5.87 -13.38 -7.09
N HIS A 60 6.16 -12.53 -6.09
CA HIS A 60 5.37 -11.35 -5.75
C HIS A 60 5.58 -10.18 -6.71
N SER A 61 6.55 -10.26 -7.63
CA SER A 61 6.87 -9.16 -8.55
C SER A 61 7.12 -7.80 -7.89
N GLY A 62 7.54 -7.82 -6.62
CA GLY A 62 7.79 -6.63 -5.81
C GLY A 62 6.65 -6.22 -4.88
N TYR A 63 5.45 -6.76 -5.03
CA TYR A 63 4.28 -6.40 -4.23
C TYR A 63 3.69 -7.62 -3.53
N LEU A 64 3.62 -7.58 -2.20
CA LEU A 64 3.00 -8.67 -1.44
C LEU A 64 1.48 -8.66 -1.61
N VAL A 65 0.88 -7.48 -1.61
CA VAL A 65 -0.56 -7.26 -1.82
C VAL A 65 -0.75 -6.01 -2.67
N GLU A 66 -1.65 -6.11 -3.65
CA GLU A 66 -2.12 -5.00 -4.48
C GLU A 66 -3.64 -5.04 -4.55
N LYS A 67 -4.30 -3.92 -4.30
CA LYS A 67 -5.75 -3.82 -4.23
C LYS A 67 -6.26 -2.58 -4.95
N ARG A 68 -7.40 -2.75 -5.62
CA ARG A 68 -8.22 -1.64 -6.08
C ARG A 68 -9.29 -1.36 -5.03
N LEU A 69 -9.05 -0.37 -4.18
CA LEU A 69 -9.97 0.00 -3.09
C LEU A 69 -11.29 0.60 -3.58
N GLY A 70 -11.29 1.20 -4.77
CA GLY A 70 -12.53 1.68 -5.37
C GLY A 70 -12.34 2.66 -6.52
N ASN A 71 -13.45 3.14 -7.06
CA ASN A 71 -13.46 4.32 -7.92
C ASN A 71 -13.82 5.57 -7.11
N THR A 72 -13.73 6.74 -7.72
CA THR A 72 -14.02 8.01 -7.02
C THR A 72 -15.41 8.04 -6.37
N ALA A 73 -16.43 7.45 -7.01
CA ALA A 73 -17.79 7.42 -6.47
C ALA A 73 -17.91 6.47 -5.27
N SER A 74 -17.32 5.28 -5.34
CA SER A 74 -17.34 4.33 -4.22
C SER A 74 -16.53 4.84 -3.03
N VAL A 75 -15.40 5.49 -3.26
CA VAL A 75 -14.60 6.12 -2.18
C VAL A 75 -15.36 7.28 -1.55
N ALA A 76 -16.02 8.13 -2.34
CA ALA A 76 -16.87 9.19 -1.83
C ALA A 76 -18.05 8.64 -1.00
N TYR A 77 -18.62 7.51 -1.42
CA TYR A 77 -19.67 6.82 -0.67
C TYR A 77 -19.18 6.32 0.69
N VAL A 78 -18.03 5.63 0.75
CA VAL A 78 -17.40 5.18 2.01
C VAL A 78 -17.10 6.37 2.92
N ARG A 79 -16.53 7.44 2.38
CA ARG A 79 -16.22 8.67 3.12
C ARG A 79 -17.47 9.31 3.72
N ALA A 80 -18.55 9.42 2.94
CA ALA A 80 -19.82 9.96 3.44
C ALA A 80 -20.41 9.07 4.54
N PHE A 81 -20.31 7.75 4.41
CA PHE A 81 -20.74 6.81 5.44
C PHE A 81 -19.97 7.04 6.76
N LEU A 82 -18.64 7.12 6.69
CA LEU A 82 -17.76 7.39 7.83
C LEU A 82 -18.09 8.73 8.52
N ALA A 83 -18.30 9.78 7.72
CA ALA A 83 -18.65 11.11 8.23
C ALA A 83 -19.98 11.12 8.99
N ASN A 84 -20.94 10.29 8.58
CA ASN A 84 -22.24 10.17 9.25
C ASN A 84 -22.21 9.30 10.52
N HIS A 85 -21.17 8.47 10.70
CA HIS A 85 -21.10 7.47 11.78
C HIS A 85 -19.96 7.72 12.76
N SER A 86 -19.79 8.97 13.22
CA SER A 86 -18.75 9.42 14.17
C SER A 86 -17.37 9.62 13.52
N PRO A 87 -17.13 10.77 12.86
CA PRO A 87 -15.88 11.03 12.14
C PRO A 87 -14.63 10.98 13.04
N ASN A 88 -14.75 11.40 14.30
CA ASN A 88 -13.67 11.34 15.29
C ASN A 88 -13.24 9.91 15.64
N SER A 89 -14.01 8.90 15.23
CA SER A 89 -13.70 7.48 15.44
C SER A 89 -12.87 6.87 14.31
N PHE A 90 -12.66 7.59 13.21
CA PHE A 90 -12.02 7.08 11.99
C PHE A 90 -10.99 8.05 11.38
N PRO A 91 -10.08 8.65 12.17
CA PRO A 91 -9.16 9.65 11.65
C PRO A 91 -8.23 9.12 10.56
N LEU A 92 -7.65 7.92 10.69
CA LEU A 92 -6.77 7.38 9.65
C LEU A 92 -7.53 7.02 8.38
N LEU A 93 -8.70 6.39 8.50
CA LEU A 93 -9.52 6.10 7.33
C LEU A 93 -9.90 7.38 6.58
N LEU A 94 -10.37 8.42 7.28
CA LEU A 94 -10.82 9.66 6.65
C LEU A 94 -9.69 10.52 6.10
N GLU A 95 -8.58 10.64 6.83
CA GLU A 95 -7.50 11.59 6.49
C GLU A 95 -6.42 10.98 5.61
N ARG A 96 -6.24 9.65 5.64
CA ARG A 96 -5.13 8.97 4.95
C ARG A 96 -5.57 7.97 3.89
N VAL A 97 -6.73 7.34 4.03
CA VAL A 97 -7.17 6.29 3.08
C VAL A 97 -8.24 6.80 2.12
N VAL A 98 -9.27 7.49 2.63
CA VAL A 98 -10.36 8.05 1.80
C VAL A 98 -10.36 9.58 1.82
N SER A 99 -9.15 10.15 1.89
CA SER A 99 -8.93 11.60 1.83
C SER A 99 -9.39 12.17 0.48
N SER A 100 -9.21 11.40 -0.59
CA SER A 100 -9.62 11.65 -1.96
C SER A 100 -9.97 10.33 -2.67
N GLY A 101 -10.81 10.39 -3.70
CA GLY A 101 -11.19 9.21 -4.48
C GLY A 101 -10.16 8.74 -5.52
N SER A 102 -8.98 9.36 -5.56
CA SER A 102 -7.92 9.09 -6.53
C SER A 102 -6.58 9.72 -6.15
N HIS A 103 -6.24 9.80 -4.86
CA HIS A 103 -4.90 10.26 -4.49
C HIS A 103 -3.87 9.18 -4.83
N SER A 104 -2.62 9.62 -5.01
CA SER A 104 -1.47 8.77 -5.28
C SER A 104 -0.20 9.45 -4.79
N GLY A 105 0.82 8.68 -4.44
CA GLY A 105 2.13 9.16 -4.03
C GLY A 105 2.26 9.47 -2.53
N ASP A 106 1.24 9.12 -1.74
CA ASP A 106 1.27 9.14 -0.28
C ASP A 106 1.19 7.72 0.29
N TRP A 107 1.36 7.61 1.60
CA TRP A 107 1.42 6.31 2.28
C TRP A 107 0.92 6.38 3.73
N VAL A 108 0.55 5.21 4.27
CA VAL A 108 0.32 4.99 5.70
C VAL A 108 1.44 4.11 6.25
N ALA A 109 2.13 4.59 7.28
CA ALA A 109 3.27 3.89 7.88
C ALA A 109 2.84 2.58 8.55
N ALA A 110 3.73 1.57 8.53
CA ALA A 110 3.48 0.29 9.20
C ALA A 110 3.20 0.45 10.71
N SER A 111 3.77 1.49 11.35
CA SER A 111 3.52 1.83 12.75
C SER A 111 2.07 2.21 13.04
N ASP A 112 1.33 2.70 12.05
CA ASP A 112 -0.05 3.18 12.19
C ASP A 112 -1.07 2.06 11.94
N MET A 113 -0.62 0.89 11.46
CA MET A 113 -1.49 -0.25 11.12
C MET A 113 -2.35 -0.74 12.28
N PRO A 114 -1.87 -0.84 13.54
CA PRO A 114 -2.72 -1.25 14.66
C PRO A 114 -3.96 -0.35 14.83
N GLN A 115 -3.79 0.97 14.65
CA GLN A 115 -4.89 1.92 14.71
C GLN A 115 -5.79 1.78 13.47
N LEU A 116 -5.21 1.75 12.27
CA LEU A 116 -5.97 1.62 11.03
C LEU A 116 -6.83 0.34 11.00
N LEU A 117 -6.28 -0.79 11.45
CA LEU A 117 -7.03 -2.06 11.55
C LEU A 117 -8.15 -1.98 12.59
N THR A 118 -7.95 -1.26 13.68
CA THR A 118 -8.99 -1.04 14.71
C THR A 118 -10.14 -0.21 14.14
N GLU A 119 -9.83 0.89 13.45
CA GLU A 119 -10.81 1.73 12.74
C GLU A 119 -11.58 0.91 11.68
N THR A 120 -10.86 0.11 10.90
CA THR A 120 -11.43 -0.70 9.81
C THR A 120 -12.36 -1.78 10.33
N ARG A 121 -11.96 -2.51 11.38
CA ARG A 121 -12.81 -3.54 12.02
C ARG A 121 -14.02 -2.93 12.71
N ARG A 122 -13.89 -1.72 13.27
CA ARG A 122 -15.03 -0.98 13.81
C ARG A 122 -16.03 -0.63 12.71
N LEU A 123 -15.57 -0.16 11.55
CA LEU A 123 -16.44 0.11 10.40
C LEU A 123 -17.18 -1.14 9.93
N GLN A 124 -16.51 -2.30 9.88
CA GLN A 124 -17.15 -3.59 9.57
C GLN A 124 -18.32 -3.93 10.51
N GLY A 125 -18.19 -3.60 11.81
CA GLY A 125 -19.24 -3.82 12.80
C GLY A 125 -20.44 -2.87 12.70
N LEU A 126 -20.35 -1.78 11.92
CA LEU A 126 -21.39 -0.75 11.82
C LEU A 126 -22.33 -0.95 10.62
N THR A 127 -22.00 -1.83 9.68
CA THR A 127 -22.75 -1.95 8.43
C THR A 127 -22.79 -3.38 7.92
N SER A 128 -23.80 -3.67 7.11
CA SER A 128 -23.88 -4.89 6.29
C SER A 128 -23.82 -4.56 4.79
N ASP A 129 -23.47 -3.32 4.46
CA ASP A 129 -23.31 -2.88 3.08
C ASP A 129 -22.14 -3.64 2.41
N PRO A 130 -22.38 -4.38 1.32
CA PRO A 130 -21.35 -5.22 0.70
C PRO A 130 -20.19 -4.42 0.11
N LEU A 131 -20.43 -3.18 -0.33
CA LEU A 131 -19.39 -2.30 -0.88
C LEU A 131 -18.43 -1.85 0.23
N ILE A 132 -18.97 -1.47 1.40
CA ILE A 132 -18.15 -1.07 2.55
C ILE A 132 -17.43 -2.28 3.15
N LEU A 133 -18.09 -3.44 3.21
CA LEU A 133 -17.46 -4.67 3.67
C LEU A 133 -16.31 -5.11 2.76
N GLN A 134 -16.46 -5.01 1.43
CA GLN A 134 -15.37 -5.30 0.51
C GLN A 134 -14.19 -4.33 0.70
N PHE A 135 -14.47 -3.02 0.75
CA PHE A 135 -13.45 -1.99 1.00
C PHE A 135 -12.67 -2.27 2.29
N THR A 136 -13.37 -2.56 3.38
CA THR A 136 -12.73 -2.83 4.68
C THR A 136 -11.93 -4.13 4.68
N ASN A 137 -12.41 -5.19 4.02
CA ASN A 137 -11.63 -6.42 3.86
C ASN A 137 -10.32 -6.19 3.11
N ASP A 138 -10.35 -5.41 2.03
CA ASP A 138 -9.15 -5.08 1.27
C ASP A 138 -8.16 -4.22 2.08
N VAL A 139 -8.64 -3.26 2.87
CA VAL A 139 -7.80 -2.47 3.80
C VAL A 139 -7.22 -3.35 4.91
N VAL A 140 -7.95 -4.34 5.43
CA VAL A 140 -7.42 -5.29 6.41
C VAL A 140 -6.28 -6.11 5.81
N GLU A 141 -6.45 -6.65 4.59
CA GLU A 141 -5.43 -7.45 3.93
C GLU A 141 -4.15 -6.63 3.66
N LEU A 142 -4.30 -5.38 3.23
CA LEU A 142 -3.18 -4.44 3.10
C LEU A 142 -2.51 -4.15 4.45
N GLY A 143 -3.29 -3.93 5.51
CA GLY A 143 -2.75 -3.65 6.83
C GLY A 143 -1.99 -4.83 7.44
N GLU A 144 -2.49 -6.05 7.25
CA GLU A 144 -1.82 -7.27 7.69
C GLU A 144 -0.52 -7.52 6.89
N ALA A 145 -0.54 -7.28 5.58
CA ALA A 145 0.66 -7.34 4.74
C ALA A 145 1.70 -6.28 5.16
N SER A 146 1.26 -5.07 5.49
CA SER A 146 2.12 -3.98 5.96
C SER A 146 2.80 -4.36 7.28
N ILE A 147 2.05 -4.91 8.24
CA ILE A 147 2.62 -5.41 9.51
C ILE A 147 3.62 -6.55 9.26
N ALA A 148 3.28 -7.50 8.37
CA ALA A 148 4.12 -8.67 8.11
C ALA A 148 5.47 -8.31 7.47
N THR A 149 5.50 -7.26 6.65
CA THR A 149 6.70 -6.84 5.92
C THR A 149 7.47 -5.71 6.59
N GLY A 150 6.79 -4.91 7.42
CA GLY A 150 7.28 -3.63 7.92
C GLY A 150 7.21 -2.49 6.90
N ASN A 151 6.72 -2.74 5.68
CA ASN A 151 6.57 -1.73 4.63
C ASN A 151 5.23 -1.00 4.77
N PRO A 152 5.13 0.28 4.38
CA PRO A 152 3.87 1.01 4.43
C PRO A 152 2.85 0.55 3.36
N ILE A 153 1.60 0.99 3.52
CA ILE A 153 0.60 0.96 2.44
C ILE A 153 0.84 2.21 1.58
N VAL A 154 1.04 2.04 0.28
CA VAL A 154 1.26 3.13 -0.70
C VAL A 154 0.05 3.22 -1.64
N PHE A 155 -0.39 4.45 -1.95
CA PHE A 155 -1.51 4.74 -2.86
C PHE A 155 -1.02 5.34 -4.20
#